data_AF-A0A258ZEL7-F1
#
_entry.id   AF-A0A258ZEL7-F1
#
_cell.length_a   1.000
_cell.length_b   1.000
_cell.length_c   1.000
_cell.angle_alpha   90.00
_cell.angle_beta   90.00
_cell.angle_gamma   90.00
#
_symmetry.space_group_name_H-M   'P 1'
#
loop_
_entity.id
_entity.type
_entity.pdbx_description
1 polymer ?
#
loop_
_entity_poly.entity_id
_entity_poly.type
_entity_poly.pdbx_seq_one_letter_code
_entity_poly.pdbx_strand_id
1 'polypeptide(L)'
;MLLFVANKYGGVHFDEQRDKPWQEPLERAANYMTFGNPNNETEQRFIELGEPGGPCMFIVPNEKGNLWSCLEIELLCAAQSLLNVHCNGQRLIITGEG
;
A
#
# COMPACT_ATOMS: atom_id res chain seq x y z
N MET A 1 9.04 -5.55 -0.05
CA MET A 1 10.13 -5.52 0.94
C MET A 1 10.15 -4.14 1.61
N LEU A 2 10.06 -4.09 2.95
CA LEU A 2 9.98 -2.84 3.72
C LEU A 2 11.38 -2.28 4.02
N LEU A 3 11.93 -1.47 3.11
CA LEU A 3 13.32 -0.99 3.18
C LEU A 3 13.51 0.42 3.75
N PHE A 4 12.40 1.14 3.95
CA PHE A 4 12.43 2.49 4.50
C PHE A 4 12.09 2.47 5.99
N VAL A 5 12.88 3.18 6.79
CA VAL A 5 12.76 3.19 8.25
C VAL A 5 12.71 4.61 8.76
N ALA A 6 11.66 4.94 9.51
CA ALA A 6 11.62 6.16 10.29
C ALA A 6 12.40 5.98 11.60
N ASN A 7 13.34 6.88 11.87
CA ASN A 7 13.97 6.98 13.18
C ASN A 7 13.08 7.80 14.13
N LYS A 8 13.37 7.74 15.44
CA LYS A 8 12.61 8.47 16.47
C LYS A 8 12.64 10.00 16.34
N TYR A 9 13.52 10.54 15.50
CA TYR A 9 13.64 11.97 15.20
C TYR A 9 12.91 12.36 13.91
N GLY A 10 12.16 11.44 13.30
CA GLY A 10 11.38 11.69 12.08
C GLY A 10 12.17 11.56 10.78
N GLY A 11 13.44 11.18 10.82
CA GLY A 11 14.24 10.94 9.62
C GLY A 11 13.93 9.57 9.02
N VAL A 12 13.64 9.52 7.73
CA VAL A 12 13.44 8.27 6.98
C VAL A 12 14.72 7.92 6.23
N HIS A 13 15.19 6.68 6.39
CA HIS A 13 16.40 6.19 5.71
C HIS A 13 16.09 4.88 4.99
N PHE A 14 16.73 4.69 3.86
CA PHE A 14 16.67 3.46 3.07
C PHE A 14 17.83 2.54 3.47
N ASP A 15 17.54 1.27 3.71
CA ASP A 15 18.53 0.27 4.12
C ASP A 15 18.29 -1.05 3.36
N GLU A 16 19.04 -1.25 2.26
CA GLU A 16 18.94 -2.44 1.39
C GLU A 16 19.43 -3.72 2.06
N GLN A 17 20.36 -3.60 3.01
CA GLN A 17 21.02 -4.72 3.66
C GLN A 17 20.37 -5.06 5.00
N ARG A 18 19.17 -4.53 5.23
CA ARG A 18 18.43 -4.75 6.46
C ARG A 18 18.00 -6.21 6.52
N ASP A 19 18.65 -6.94 7.41
CA ASP A 19 18.25 -8.29 7.80
C ASP A 19 17.98 -8.30 9.29
N LYS A 20 16.69 -8.30 9.64
CA LYS A 20 16.22 -8.16 11.01
C LYS A 20 15.10 -9.16 11.27
N PRO A 21 15.09 -9.80 12.45
CA PRO A 21 14.14 -10.89 12.73
C PRO A 21 12.66 -10.52 12.61
N TRP A 22 12.29 -9.25 12.83
CA TRP A 22 10.90 -8.80 12.72
C TRP A 22 10.46 -8.47 11.28
N GLN A 23 11.36 -8.51 10.29
CA GLN A 23 11.06 -8.04 8.93
C GLN A 23 10.09 -8.96 8.22
N GLU A 24 10.36 -10.25 8.29
CA GLU A 24 9.52 -11.29 7.71
C GLU A 24 8.09 -11.28 8.31
N PRO A 25 7.88 -11.18 9.64
CA PRO A 25 6.55 -10.93 10.20
C PRO A 25 5.82 -9.70 9.62
N LEU A 26 6.52 -8.57 9.45
CA LEU A 26 5.91 -7.35 8.88
C LEU A 26 5.55 -7.53 7.41
N GLU A 27 6.40 -8.20 6.63
CA GLU A 27 6.12 -8.48 5.22
C GLU A 27 4.97 -9.46 5.06
N ARG A 28 4.86 -10.47 5.94
CA ARG A 28 3.68 -11.34 5.96
C ARG A 28 2.40 -10.56 6.26
N ALA A 29 2.43 -9.66 7.26
CA ALA A 29 1.28 -8.84 7.59
C ALA A 29 0.88 -7.90 6.42
N ALA A 30 1.86 -7.26 5.78
CA ALA A 30 1.62 -6.37 4.63
C ALA A 30 1.00 -7.10 3.43
N ASN A 31 1.37 -8.37 3.21
CA ASN A 31 0.88 -9.19 2.10
C ASN A 31 -0.33 -10.07 2.48
N TYR A 32 -0.82 -10.00 3.72
CA TYR A 32 -1.97 -10.80 4.15
C TYR A 32 -3.23 -10.45 3.36
N MET A 33 -3.40 -9.17 3.03
CA MET A 33 -4.43 -8.67 2.14
C MET A 33 -3.77 -7.94 0.97
N THR A 34 -4.18 -8.30 -0.23
CA THR A 34 -3.69 -7.70 -1.47
C THR A 34 -4.86 -7.15 -2.30
N PHE A 35 -4.55 -6.23 -3.21
CA PHE A 35 -5.52 -5.52 -4.04
C PHE A 35 -4.98 -5.44 -5.47
N GLY A 36 -5.83 -5.60 -6.47
CA GLY A 36 -5.39 -5.42 -7.86
C GLY A 36 -6.12 -6.36 -8.81
N ASN A 37 -5.53 -6.61 -9.98
CA ASN A 37 -6.15 -7.45 -10.98
C ASN A 37 -5.10 -8.13 -11.88
N PRO A 38 -4.29 -9.05 -11.33
CA PRO A 38 -3.20 -9.68 -12.07
C PRO A 38 -3.70 -10.51 -13.27
N ASN A 39 -4.95 -10.99 -13.23
CA ASN A 39 -5.54 -11.83 -14.27
C ASN A 39 -6.50 -11.07 -15.21
N ASN A 40 -6.54 -9.74 -15.15
CA ASN A 40 -7.38 -8.88 -16.01
C ASN A 40 -8.89 -9.20 -15.96
N GLU A 41 -9.37 -9.62 -14.80
CA GLU A 41 -10.77 -9.88 -14.50
C GLU A 41 -11.63 -8.62 -14.68
N THR A 42 -12.90 -8.81 -15.02
CA THR A 42 -13.83 -7.70 -15.29
C THR A 42 -14.72 -7.35 -14.11
N GLU A 43 -14.80 -8.22 -13.11
CA GLU A 43 -15.71 -8.09 -11.97
C GLU A 43 -14.95 -7.95 -10.66
N GLN A 44 -15.48 -7.13 -9.77
CA GLN A 44 -14.95 -6.98 -8.42
C GLN A 44 -15.36 -8.18 -7.57
N ARG A 45 -14.39 -8.83 -6.92
CA ARG A 45 -14.64 -9.95 -6.02
C ARG A 45 -13.53 -10.13 -5.00
N PHE A 46 -13.82 -10.90 -3.97
CA PHE A 46 -12.85 -11.31 -2.97
C PHE A 46 -12.41 -12.75 -3.23
N ILE A 47 -11.11 -13.02 -3.09
CA ILE A 47 -10.49 -14.32 -3.31
C ILE A 47 -9.69 -14.68 -2.06
N GLU A 48 -10.00 -15.81 -1.44
CA GLU A 48 -9.15 -16.41 -0.42
C GLU A 48 -8.00 -17.16 -1.13
N LEU A 49 -6.78 -16.88 -0.68
CA LEU A 49 -5.55 -17.47 -1.22
C LEU A 49 -5.12 -18.61 -0.29
N GLY A 50 -5.68 -19.79 -0.52
CA GLY A 50 -5.36 -21.00 0.22
C GLY A 50 -6.51 -21.46 1.11
N GLU A 51 -6.28 -21.50 2.43
CA GLU A 51 -7.24 -22.00 3.40
C GLU A 51 -8.26 -20.93 3.85
N PRO A 52 -9.47 -21.32 4.28
CA PRO A 52 -10.47 -20.38 4.79
C PRO A 52 -9.92 -19.50 5.92
N GLY A 53 -10.06 -18.18 5.75
CA GLY A 53 -9.51 -17.21 6.69
C GLY A 53 -8.01 -16.94 6.55
N GLY A 54 -7.32 -17.51 5.56
CA GLY A 54 -5.92 -17.21 5.24
C GLY A 54 -5.72 -15.89 4.48
N PRO A 55 -4.56 -15.70 3.82
CA PRO A 55 -4.31 -14.53 2.99
C PRO A 55 -5.38 -14.36 1.92
N CYS A 56 -5.62 -13.13 1.50
CA CYS A 56 -6.71 -12.83 0.57
C CYS A 56 -6.35 -11.72 -0.42
N MET A 57 -7.11 -11.68 -1.51
CA MET A 57 -7.00 -10.68 -2.55
C MET A 57 -8.37 -10.10 -2.89
N PHE A 58 -8.43 -8.79 -3.01
CA PHE A 58 -9.57 -8.08 -3.53
C PHE A 58 -9.32 -7.65 -4.98
N ILE A 59 -10.14 -8.16 -5.90
CA ILE A 59 -10.04 -7.83 -7.32
C ILE A 59 -10.56 -6.42 -7.55
N VAL A 60 -9.70 -5.55 -8.09
CA VAL A 60 -10.00 -4.18 -8.52
C VAL A 60 -9.94 -4.13 -10.04
N PRO A 61 -11.06 -4.22 -10.78
CA PRO A 61 -11.06 -4.39 -12.23
C PRO A 61 -10.26 -3.33 -13.02
N ASN A 62 -10.15 -2.11 -12.47
CA ASN A 62 -9.41 -1.01 -13.09
C ASN A 62 -7.88 -1.14 -12.98
N GLU A 63 -7.37 -1.98 -12.07
CA GLU A 63 -5.94 -2.20 -11.81
C GLU A 63 -5.37 -3.40 -12.59
N LYS A 64 -5.68 -3.46 -13.89
CA LYS A 64 -5.32 -4.58 -14.79
C LYS A 64 -3.81 -4.82 -14.83
N GLY A 65 -3.40 -6.06 -14.53
CA GLY A 65 -2.00 -6.48 -14.51
C GLY A 65 -1.23 -6.05 -13.26
N ASN A 66 -1.84 -5.30 -12.35
CA ASN A 66 -1.20 -4.81 -11.13
C ASN A 66 -1.60 -5.62 -9.91
N LEU A 67 -0.71 -5.63 -8.92
CA LEU A 67 -0.95 -6.15 -7.59
C LEU A 67 -0.33 -5.19 -6.57
N TRP A 68 -1.08 -4.91 -5.53
CA TRP A 68 -0.73 -3.99 -4.46
C TRP A 68 -0.88 -4.72 -3.13
N SER A 69 0.13 -4.63 -2.29
CA SER A 69 0.07 -5.01 -0.88
C SER A 69 -0.73 -4.00 -0.07
N CYS A 70 -1.26 -4.41 1.09
CA CYS A 70 -1.97 -3.52 2.00
C CYS A 70 -1.13 -2.31 2.39
N LEU A 71 0.18 -2.51 2.59
CA LEU A 71 1.13 -1.45 2.89
C LEU A 71 1.20 -0.39 1.79
N GLU A 72 1.25 -0.80 0.51
CA GLU A 72 1.31 0.17 -0.60
C GLU A 72 0.01 0.97 -0.68
N ILE A 73 -1.14 0.35 -0.40
CA ILE A 73 -2.42 1.04 -0.27
C ILE A 73 -2.38 2.04 0.90
N GLU A 74 -1.84 1.67 2.06
CA GLU A 74 -1.70 2.58 3.21
C GLU A 74 -0.82 3.79 2.88
N LEU A 75 0.32 3.57 2.20
CA LEU A 75 1.21 4.65 1.77
C LEU A 75 0.52 5.58 0.76
N LEU A 76 -0.23 5.02 -0.19
CA LEU A 76 -1.03 5.81 -1.13
C LEU A 76 -2.11 6.62 -0.41
N CYS A 77 -2.83 6.02 0.53
CA CYS A 77 -3.84 6.70 1.36
C CYS A 77 -3.20 7.85 2.16
N ALA A 78 -2.05 7.61 2.79
CA ALA A 78 -1.33 8.63 3.54
C ALA A 78 -0.90 9.79 2.62
N ALA A 79 -0.31 9.50 1.46
CA ALA A 79 0.07 10.52 0.48
C ALA A 79 -1.14 11.32 -0.02
N GLN A 80 -2.25 10.65 -0.34
CA GLN A 80 -3.50 11.30 -0.75
C GLN A 80 -4.08 12.16 0.37
N SER A 81 -4.00 11.73 1.63
CA SER A 81 -4.48 12.51 2.78
C SER A 81 -3.74 13.84 2.93
N LEU A 82 -2.43 13.86 2.65
CA LEU A 82 -1.62 15.07 2.66
C LEU A 82 -1.99 15.98 1.47
N LEU A 83 -2.15 15.38 0.29
CA LEU A 83 -2.49 16.12 -0.93
C LEU A 83 -3.91 16.70 -0.91
N ASN A 84 -4.84 16.07 -0.20
CA ASN A 84 -6.25 16.45 -0.13
C ASN A 84 -6.59 17.17 1.19
N VAL A 85 -5.66 17.95 1.74
CA VAL A 85 -5.98 18.85 2.85
C VAL A 85 -6.69 20.09 2.30
N HIS A 86 -7.87 20.40 2.85
CA HIS A 86 -8.67 21.57 2.48
C HIS A 86 -8.92 22.49 3.68
N CYS A 87 -8.97 23.80 3.46
CA CYS A 87 -9.47 24.80 4.40
C CYS A 87 -10.54 25.64 3.70
N ASN A 88 -11.73 25.75 4.29
CA ASN A 88 -12.88 26.46 3.70
C ASN A 88 -13.20 26.02 2.26
N GLY A 89 -13.07 24.72 1.98
CA GLY A 89 -13.29 24.14 0.66
C GLY A 89 -12.13 24.30 -0.33
N GLN A 90 -11.14 25.13 -0.02
CA GLN A 90 -9.96 25.32 -0.87
C GLN A 90 -8.85 24.33 -0.51
N ARG A 91 -8.25 23.71 -1.51
CA ARG A 91 -7.11 22.80 -1.33
C ARG A 91 -5.89 23.58 -0.86
N LEU A 92 -5.26 23.15 0.23
CA LEU A 92 -4.11 23.83 0.84
C LEU A 92 -2.79 23.53 0.14
N ILE A 93 -2.66 22.36 -0.49
CA ILE A 93 -1.47 22.00 -1.28
C ILE A 93 -1.78 22.20 -2.76
N ILE A 94 -1.17 23.22 -3.35
CA ILE A 94 -1.22 23.49 -4.80
C ILE A 94 0.07 22.92 -5.40
N THR A 95 -0.03 21.80 -6.12
CA THR A 95 1.08 21.34 -6.97
C THR A 95 1.09 22.20 -8.22
N GLY A 96 2.12 23.03 -8.41
CA GLY A 96 2.19 23.98 -9.51
C GLY A 96 2.07 23.33 -10.89
N GLU A 97 1.40 24.02 -11.81
CA GLU A 97 1.39 23.68 -13.23
C GLU A 97 2.79 23.92 -13.79
N GLY A 98 3.44 22.85 -14.25
CA GLY A 98 4.65 22.92 -15.08
C GLY A 98 4.29 23.06 -16.54
#